data_AF-A0A4R6JQT7-F1
#
_entry.id   AF-A0A4R6JQT7-F1
#
_cell.length_a   1.000
_cell.length_b   1.000
_cell.length_c   1.000
_cell.angle_alpha   90.00
_cell.angle_beta   90.00
_cell.angle_gamma   90.00
#
_symmetry.space_group_name_H-M   'P 1'
#
loop_
_entity.id
_entity.type
_entity.pdbx_description
1 polymer ?
#
loop_
_entity_poly.entity_id
_entity_poly.type
_entity_poly.pdbx_seq_one_letter_code
_entity_poly.pdbx_strand_id
1 'polypeptide(L)'
;MNPDLEADIEALRRAASGVAATGARVTAAAADEPAPPQVPRWATVDAAQLAADAARRQLTMIGAEIEETARRITAAAEAYELADARAATRLRLTR
;
A
#
# COMPACT_ATOMS: atom_id res chain seq x y z
N MET A 1 0.35 -23.48 -16.99
CA MET A 1 0.40 -23.18 -15.54
C MET A 1 1.60 -23.97 -15.02
N ASN A 2 2.62 -23.30 -14.50
CA ASN A 2 3.86 -23.97 -14.08
C ASN A 2 3.56 -24.70 -12.76
N PRO A 3 3.71 -26.04 -12.67
CA PRO A 3 3.32 -26.82 -11.49
C PRO A 3 4.22 -26.61 -10.27
N ASP A 4 5.31 -25.83 -10.39
CA ASP A 4 6.32 -25.61 -9.35
C ASP A 4 6.14 -24.31 -8.53
N LEU A 5 5.05 -23.57 -8.72
CA LEU A 5 4.78 -22.33 -7.98
C LEU A 5 3.63 -22.55 -6.97
N GLU A 6 3.98 -23.06 -5.80
CA GLU A 6 3.09 -22.99 -4.63
C GLU A 6 3.15 -21.56 -4.10
N ALA A 7 2.04 -20.82 -4.25
CA ALA A 7 1.93 -19.47 -3.72
C ALA A 7 1.70 -19.57 -2.20
N ASP A 8 2.65 -19.11 -1.39
CA ASP A 8 2.45 -18.95 0.05
C ASP A 8 1.46 -17.79 0.30
N ILE A 9 0.18 -18.13 0.34
CA ILE A 9 -0.94 -17.19 0.54
C ILE A 9 -0.80 -16.43 1.85
N GLU A 10 -0.30 -17.09 2.88
CA GLU A 10 -0.17 -16.49 4.20
C GLU A 10 0.99 -15.49 4.21
N ALA A 11 2.09 -15.76 3.50
CA ALA A 11 3.11 -14.76 3.23
C ALA A 11 2.56 -13.56 2.42
N LEU A 12 1.72 -13.79 1.42
CA LEU A 12 1.08 -12.71 0.65
C LEU A 12 0.16 -11.85 1.52
N ARG A 13 -0.63 -12.44 2.42
CA ARG A 13 -1.47 -11.70 3.36
C ARG A 13 -0.65 -10.87 4.34
N ARG A 14 0.42 -11.43 4.90
CA ARG A 14 1.36 -10.69 5.76
C ARG A 14 2.01 -9.52 5.01
N ALA A 15 2.43 -9.74 3.77
CA ALA A 15 2.99 -8.70 2.92
C ALA A 15 1.97 -7.59 2.65
N ALA A 16 0.73 -7.93 2.26
CA ALA A 16 -0.35 -6.96 2.06
C ALA A 16 -0.61 -6.13 3.32
N SER A 17 -0.67 -6.77 4.50
CA SER A 17 -0.85 -6.09 5.78
C SER A 17 0.30 -5.13 6.09
N GLY A 18 1.55 -5.56 5.89
CA GLY A 18 2.73 -4.71 6.10
C GLY A 18 2.81 -3.51 5.15
N VAL A 19 2.43 -3.73 3.89
CA VAL A 19 2.33 -2.66 2.87
C VAL A 19 1.22 -1.67 3.24
N ALA A 20 0.03 -2.15 3.60
CA ALA A 20 -1.07 -1.28 4.04
C ALA A 20 -0.70 -0.45 5.28
N ALA A 21 -0.07 -1.07 6.28
CA ALA A 21 0.41 -0.37 7.47
C ALA A 21 1.46 0.71 7.13
N THR A 22 2.32 0.44 6.14
CA THR A 22 3.28 1.43 5.64
C THR A 22 2.58 2.60 4.96
N GLY A 23 1.59 2.33 4.10
CA GLY A 23 0.79 3.36 3.45
C GLY A 23 0.08 4.26 4.46
N ALA A 24 -0.54 3.66 5.49
CA ALA A 24 -1.18 4.39 6.57
C ALA A 24 -0.21 5.30 7.33
N ARG A 25 1.01 4.82 7.63
CA ARG A 25 2.05 5.64 8.30
C ARG A 25 2.53 6.81 7.44
N VAL A 26 2.69 6.60 6.14
CA VAL A 26 3.09 7.67 5.20
C VAL A 26 2.01 8.74 5.13
N THR A 27 0.74 8.34 5.03
CA THR A 27 -0.40 9.28 5.02
C THR A 27 -0.53 10.02 6.34
N ALA A 28 -0.36 9.34 7.48
CA ALA A 28 -0.40 9.98 8.81
C ALA A 28 0.73 11.01 8.98
N ALA A 29 1.95 10.68 8.53
CA ALA A 29 3.08 11.62 8.57
C ALA A 29 2.84 12.88 7.73
N ALA A 30 2.04 12.80 6.66
CA ALA A 30 1.64 13.97 5.89
C ALA A 30 0.63 14.87 6.65
N ALA A 31 -0.13 14.31 7.60
CA ALA A 31 -1.11 15.05 8.38
C ALA A 31 -0.49 15.76 9.61
N ASP A 32 0.58 15.20 10.18
CA ASP A 32 1.20 15.66 11.43
C ASP A 32 2.19 16.83 11.26
N GLU A 33 2.12 17.61 10.17
CA GLU A 33 3.04 18.72 9.97
C GLU A 33 2.85 19.78 11.09
N PRO A 34 3.91 20.09 11.88
CA PRO A 34 3.81 21.10 12.91
C PRO A 34 3.54 22.46 12.28
N ALA A 35 2.62 23.23 12.86
CA ALA A 35 2.30 24.56 12.38
C ALA A 35 3.59 25.40 12.27
N PRO A 36 3.81 26.11 11.15
CA PRO A 36 5.01 26.90 10.98
C PRO A 36 5.10 27.93 12.12
N PRO A 37 6.30 28.15 12.70
CA PRO A 37 6.47 29.15 13.74
C PRO A 37 6.04 30.52 13.19
N GLN A 38 5.47 31.38 14.05
CA GLN A 38 5.12 32.74 13.66
C GLN A 38 6.40 33.59 13.50
N VAL A 39 7.06 33.43 12.36
CA VAL A 39 8.21 34.23 11.93
C VAL A 39 7.73 35.41 11.07
N PRO A 40 8.49 36.53 11.04
CA PRO A 40 8.21 37.62 10.10
C PRO A 40 8.14 37.09 8.66
N ARG A 41 7.22 37.61 7.84
CA ARG A 41 7.10 37.23 6.42
C ARG A 41 8.33 37.66 5.63
N TRP A 42 9.33 36.80 5.58
CA TRP A 42 10.46 36.90 4.67
C TRP A 42 10.13 36.19 3.36
N ALA A 43 10.75 36.60 2.26
CA ALA A 43 10.51 36.01 0.93
C ALA A 43 10.74 34.48 0.90
N THR A 44 11.55 33.94 1.80
CA THR A 44 11.81 32.50 1.93
C THR A 44 10.67 31.73 2.60
N VAL A 45 9.80 32.39 3.37
CA VAL A 45 8.68 31.77 4.08
C VAL A 45 7.64 31.24 3.10
N ASP A 46 7.26 32.04 2.11
CA ASP A 46 6.28 31.63 1.11
C ASP A 46 6.79 30.46 0.24
N ALA A 47 8.08 30.49 -0.12
CA ALA A 47 8.72 29.40 -0.85
C ALA A 47 8.77 28.11 -0.01
N ALA A 48 9.08 28.21 1.28
CA ALA A 48 9.09 27.07 2.19
C ALA A 48 7.68 26.48 2.38
N GLN A 49 6.66 27.33 2.53
CA GLN A 49 5.28 26.89 2.67
C GLN A 49 4.76 26.18 1.40
N LEU A 50 5.10 26.69 0.22
CA LEU A 50 4.75 26.05 -1.04
C LEU A 50 5.45 24.69 -1.22
N ALA A 51 6.71 24.58 -0.82
CA ALA A 51 7.44 23.32 -0.82
C ALA A 51 6.83 22.30 0.14
N ALA A 52 6.44 22.73 1.35
CA ALA A 52 5.77 21.88 2.33
C ALA A 52 4.40 21.38 1.82
N ASP A 53 3.57 22.26 1.26
CA ASP A 53 2.28 21.87 0.67
C ASP A 53 2.44 20.93 -0.54
N ALA A 54 3.51 21.06 -1.31
CA ALA A 54 3.84 20.14 -2.40
C ALA A 54 4.27 18.77 -1.85
N ALA A 55 5.14 18.75 -0.85
CA ALA A 55 5.57 17.53 -0.18
C ALA A 55 4.40 16.78 0.46
N ARG A 56 3.48 17.50 1.11
CA ARG A 56 2.27 16.93 1.71
C ARG A 56 1.42 16.20 0.67
N ARG A 57 1.14 16.86 -0.46
CA ARG A 57 0.39 16.26 -1.57
C ARG A 57 1.09 15.02 -2.14
N GLN A 58 2.41 15.06 -2.29
CA GLN A 58 3.19 13.90 -2.75
C GLN A 58 3.10 12.73 -1.76
N LEU A 59 3.26 12.98 -0.46
CA LEU A 59 3.15 11.94 0.56
C LEU A 59 1.75 11.32 0.59
N THR A 60 0.69 12.12 0.45
CA THR A 60 -0.68 11.59 0.34
C THR A 60 -0.85 10.69 -0.88
N MET A 61 -0.32 11.07 -2.04
CA MET A 61 -0.39 10.23 -3.25
C MET A 61 0.40 8.92 -3.07
N ILE A 62 1.62 8.99 -2.55
CA ILE A 62 2.45 7.81 -2.28
C ILE A 62 1.74 6.86 -1.30
N GLY A 63 1.16 7.40 -0.22
CA GLY A 63 0.40 6.60 0.74
C GLY A 63 -0.77 5.86 0.09
N ALA A 64 -1.52 6.54 -0.80
CA ALA A 64 -2.63 5.95 -1.54
C ALA A 64 -2.17 4.86 -2.54
N GLU A 65 -1.05 5.06 -3.24
CA GLU A 65 -0.47 4.06 -4.15
C GLU A 65 0.02 2.81 -3.42
N ILE A 66 0.59 2.99 -2.23
CA ILE A 66 1.01 1.88 -1.36
C ILE A 66 -0.23 1.09 -0.90
N GLU A 67 -1.29 1.77 -0.47
CA GLU A 67 -2.54 1.11 -0.07
C GLU A 67 -3.18 0.35 -1.24
N GLU A 68 -3.19 0.95 -2.43
CA GLU A 68 -3.65 0.28 -3.65
C GLU A 68 -2.82 -0.97 -3.97
N THR A 69 -1.51 -0.90 -3.76
CA THR A 69 -0.62 -2.07 -3.92
C THR A 69 -0.99 -3.18 -2.93
N ALA A 70 -1.27 -2.84 -1.67
CA ALA A 70 -1.75 -3.81 -0.68
C ALA A 70 -3.07 -4.47 -1.13
N ARG A 71 -4.04 -3.69 -1.64
CA ARG A 71 -5.30 -4.24 -2.18
C ARG A 71 -5.05 -5.22 -3.32
N ARG A 72 -4.13 -4.92 -4.23
CA ARG A 72 -3.78 -5.81 -5.35
C ARG A 72 -3.14 -7.12 -4.88
N ILE A 73 -2.28 -7.06 -3.86
CA ILE A 73 -1.67 -8.27 -3.27
C ILE A 73 -2.76 -9.15 -2.65
N THR A 74 -3.70 -8.56 -1.89
CA THR A 74 -4.84 -9.29 -1.32
C THR A 74 -5.69 -9.95 -2.39
N ALA A 75 -6.07 -9.21 -3.44
CA ALA A 75 -6.85 -9.76 -4.55
C ALA A 75 -6.13 -10.90 -5.28
N ALA A 76 -4.81 -10.80 -5.45
CA ALA A 76 -4.01 -11.87 -6.03
C ALA A 76 -3.98 -13.12 -5.14
N ALA A 77 -3.84 -12.95 -3.82
CA ALA A 77 -3.89 -14.06 -2.86
C ALA A 77 -5.24 -14.80 -2.91
N GLU A 78 -6.35 -14.07 -2.93
CA GLU A 78 -7.71 -14.66 -3.07
C GLU A 78 -7.88 -15.41 -4.40
N ALA A 79 -7.34 -14.86 -5.49
CA ALA A 79 -7.39 -15.51 -6.79
C ALA A 79 -6.61 -16.83 -6.82
N TYR A 80 -5.46 -16.90 -6.14
CA TYR A 80 -4.69 -18.14 -6.00
C TYR A 80 -5.43 -19.18 -5.16
N GLU A 81 -6.01 -18.81 -4.01
CA GLU A 81 -6.81 -19.73 -3.20
C GLU A 81 -8.00 -20.31 -3.98
N LEU A 82 -8.69 -19.47 -4.75
CA LEU A 82 -9.81 -19.91 -5.59
C LEU A 82 -9.35 -20.86 -6.71
N ALA A 83 -8.19 -20.59 -7.31
CA ALA A 83 -7.61 -21.47 -8.33
C ALA A 83 -7.25 -22.84 -7.73
N ASP A 84 -6.67 -22.86 -6.54
CA ASP A 84 -6.31 -24.09 -5.83
C ASP A 84 -7.55 -24.91 -5.44
N ALA A 85 -8.58 -24.27 -4.86
CA ALA A 85 -9.85 -24.92 -4.53
C ALA A 85 -10.53 -25.56 -5.77
N ARG A 86 -10.46 -24.90 -6.92
CA ARG A 86 -10.95 -25.43 -8.20
C ARG A 86 -10.12 -26.62 -8.68
N ALA A 87 -8.79 -26.55 -8.57
CA ALA A 87 -7.90 -27.64 -8.93
C ALA A 87 -8.14 -28.88 -8.05
N ALA A 88 -8.25 -28.70 -6.72
CA ALA A 88 -8.55 -29.76 -5.77
C ALA A 88 -9.91 -30.43 -6.07
N THR A 89 -10.92 -29.64 -6.43
CA THR A 89 -12.24 -30.15 -6.83
C THR A 89 -12.16 -31.01 -8.10
N ARG A 90 -11.43 -30.55 -9.13
CA ARG A 90 -11.24 -31.34 -10.37
C ARG A 90 -10.53 -32.66 -10.07
N LEU A 91 -9.46 -32.63 -9.27
CA LEU A 91 -8.72 -33.84 -8.89
C LEU A 91 -9.60 -34.87 -8.16
N ARG A 92 -10.52 -34.42 -7.30
CA ARG A 92 -11.47 -35.30 -6.60
C ARG A 92 -12.52 -35.91 -7.54
N LEU A 93 -12.93 -35.19 -8.59
CA LEU A 93 -13.93 -35.67 -9.55
C LEU A 93 -13.35 -36.63 -10.59
N THR A 94 -12.04 -36.56 -10.86
CA THR A 94 -11.35 -37.43 -11.81
C THR A 94 -10.76 -38.69 -11.19
N ARG A 95 -10.89 -38.88 -9.88
CA ARG A 95 -10.37 -40.02 -9.12
C ARG A 95 -11.52 -40.92 -8.67
#